data_AF-A0A7X7BB77-F1
#
_entry.id   AF-A0A7X7BB77-F1
#
_cell.length_a   1.000
_cell.length_b   1.000
_cell.length_c   1.000
_cell.angle_alpha   90.00
_cell.angle_beta   90.00
_cell.angle_gamma   90.00
#
_symmetry.space_group_name_H-M   'P 1'
#
loop_
_entity.id
_entity.type
_entity.pdbx_description
1 polymer ?
#
loop_
_entity_poly.entity_id
_entity_poly.type
_entity_poly.pdbx_seq_one_letter_code
_entity_poly.pdbx_strand_id
1 'polypeptide(L)'
;MSDATYQNEALAGAIGLFDEPDALLHAAGKVRDAGYTEWDCHTPYPVHGLDQAMGLRPSPIPIICLLAGFGGAGLGFFFMWWTSVVDYPVLIGGKPLFSWPAFIPPTFEFFVLFAALTTFACVLFFCRLFRWHSPLHDAD
;
A
#
# COMPACT_ATOMS: atom_id res chain seq x y z
N MET A 1 -37.23 16.15 -26.48
CA MET A 1 -38.05 15.08 -25.85
C MET A 1 -37.11 14.03 -25.22
N SER A 2 -36.23 14.49 -24.33
CA SER A 2 -35.34 13.64 -23.50
C SER A 2 -35.18 14.21 -22.08
N ASP A 3 -35.81 15.35 -21.77
CA ASP A 3 -35.57 16.11 -20.54
C ASP A 3 -36.31 15.58 -19.31
N ALA A 4 -36.96 14.42 -19.41
CA ALA A 4 -37.85 13.88 -18.37
C ALA A 4 -37.29 12.66 -17.62
N THR A 5 -36.08 12.18 -17.94
CA THR A 5 -35.54 10.94 -17.33
C THR A 5 -34.51 11.18 -16.22
N TYR A 6 -33.89 12.35 -16.12
CA TYR A 6 -32.85 12.66 -15.10
C TYR A 6 -33.42 13.16 -13.76
N GLN A 7 -34.45 12.51 -13.22
CA GLN A 7 -35.05 12.93 -11.92
C GLN A 7 -34.83 11.91 -10.80
N ASN A 8 -34.05 10.84 -11.02
CA ASN A 8 -33.73 9.82 -10.01
C ASN A 8 -32.32 9.23 -10.15
N GLU A 9 -31.33 10.05 -10.51
CA GLU A 9 -29.94 9.69 -10.23
C GLU A 9 -29.58 10.32 -8.90
N ALA A 10 -29.36 9.49 -7.88
CA ALA A 10 -28.86 9.97 -6.59
C ALA A 10 -27.58 10.77 -6.85
N LEU A 11 -27.58 12.05 -6.45
CA LEU A 11 -26.45 12.98 -6.64
C LEU A 11 -25.16 12.31 -6.13
N ALA A 12 -24.27 11.88 -7.04
CA ALA A 12 -23.09 11.08 -6.68
C ALA A 12 -22.01 11.91 -5.98
N GLY A 13 -21.97 13.22 -6.23
CA GLY A 13 -21.02 14.16 -5.63
C GLY A 13 -20.97 15.49 -6.37
N ALA A 14 -20.10 16.38 -5.92
CA ALA A 14 -19.73 17.62 -6.61
C ALA A 14 -18.24 17.60 -6.93
N ILE A 15 -17.86 18.09 -8.12
CA ILE A 15 -16.48 18.09 -8.60
C ILE A 15 -16.02 19.54 -8.80
N GLY A 16 -14.81 19.86 -8.33
CA GLY A 16 -14.13 21.13 -8.58
C GLY A 16 -12.89 20.89 -9.45
N LEU A 17 -12.77 21.62 -10.56
CA LEU A 17 -11.59 21.61 -11.42
C LEU A 17 -10.67 22.77 -11.04
N PHE A 18 -9.38 22.48 -10.92
CA PHE A 18 -8.35 23.46 -10.55
C PHE A 18 -7.19 23.38 -11.54
N ASP A 19 -6.79 24.51 -12.10
CA ASP A 19 -5.69 24.59 -13.07
C ASP A 19 -4.31 24.59 -12.40
N GLU A 20 -4.22 25.03 -11.14
CA GLU A 20 -2.97 25.22 -10.41
C GLU A 20 -2.96 24.40 -9.10
N PRO A 21 -1.84 23.72 -8.76
CA PRO A 21 -1.74 22.89 -7.55
C PRO A 21 -1.92 23.69 -6.25
N ASP A 22 -1.50 24.95 -6.21
CA ASP A 22 -1.66 25.79 -5.02
C ASP A 22 -3.13 26.13 -4.74
N ALA A 23 -3.92 26.32 -5.81
CA ALA A 23 -5.37 26.51 -5.69
C ALA A 23 -6.05 25.25 -5.13
N LEU A 24 -5.61 24.07 -5.58
CA LEU A 24 -6.08 22.78 -5.07
C LEU A 24 -5.72 22.61 -3.58
N LEU A 25 -4.49 22.91 -3.17
CA LEU A 25 -4.06 22.81 -1.77
C LEU A 25 -4.91 23.71 -0.85
N HIS A 26 -5.17 24.94 -1.27
CA HIS A 26 -6.01 25.86 -0.50
C HIS A 26 -7.47 25.40 -0.43
N ALA A 27 -7.99 24.85 -1.54
CA ALA A 27 -9.32 24.26 -1.57
C ALA A 27 -9.44 23.04 -0.64
N ALA A 28 -8.47 22.11 -0.70
CA ALA A 28 -8.43 20.93 0.16
C ALA A 28 -8.43 21.32 1.65
N GLY A 29 -7.64 22.35 2.03
CA GLY A 29 -7.65 22.89 3.39
C GLY A 29 -9.03 23.41 3.83
N LYS A 30 -9.73 24.16 2.95
CA LYS A 30 -11.09 24.65 3.24
C LYS A 30 -12.11 23.52 3.39
N VAL A 31 -12.03 22.50 2.54
CA VAL A 31 -12.96 21.34 2.59
C VAL A 31 -12.73 20.55 3.88
N ARG A 32 -11.46 20.33 4.25
CA ARG A 32 -11.10 19.73 5.55
C ARG A 32 -11.64 20.55 6.72
N ASP A 33 -11.38 21.87 6.73
CA ASP A 33 -11.76 22.75 7.84
C ASP A 33 -13.30 22.93 7.95
N ALA A 34 -14.02 22.76 6.85
CA ALA A 34 -15.48 22.70 6.82
C ALA A 34 -16.05 21.37 7.38
N GLY A 35 -15.19 20.40 7.70
CA GLY A 35 -15.59 19.15 8.37
C GLY A 35 -16.10 18.06 7.44
N TYR A 36 -15.90 18.18 6.13
CA TYR A 36 -16.23 17.11 5.20
C TYR A 36 -15.28 15.92 5.39
N THR A 37 -15.83 14.71 5.39
CA THR A 37 -15.08 13.46 5.63
C THR A 37 -15.03 12.53 4.42
N GLU A 38 -15.94 12.69 3.46
CA GLU A 38 -16.05 11.84 2.26
C GLU A 38 -15.71 12.65 1.01
N TRP A 39 -14.43 12.84 0.76
CA TRP A 39 -13.91 13.52 -0.43
C TRP A 39 -12.47 13.08 -0.71
N ASP A 40 -12.02 13.28 -1.94
CA ASP A 40 -10.67 12.94 -2.37
C ASP A 40 -10.15 13.99 -3.37
N CYS A 41 -8.83 14.07 -3.52
CA CYS A 41 -8.18 14.94 -4.50
C CYS A 41 -7.48 14.08 -5.55
N HIS A 42 -7.93 14.19 -6.80
CA HIS A 42 -7.32 13.49 -7.92
C HIS A 42 -6.27 14.37 -8.59
N THR A 43 -5.01 13.96 -8.53
CA THR A 43 -3.89 14.63 -9.19
C THR A 43 -3.10 13.66 -10.08
N PRO A 44 -2.59 14.10 -11.25
CA PRO A 44 -1.82 13.23 -12.15
C PRO A 44 -0.39 12.95 -11.65
N TYR A 45 0.06 13.67 -10.61
CA TYR A 45 1.37 13.54 -9.99
C TYR A 45 1.27 13.85 -8.49
N PRO A 46 2.25 13.43 -7.66
CA PRO A 46 2.24 13.74 -6.23
C PRO A 46 2.46 15.24 -5.97
N VAL A 47 1.49 15.87 -5.32
CA VAL A 47 1.59 17.27 -4.86
C VAL A 47 2.11 17.28 -3.42
N HIS A 48 3.21 17.98 -3.17
CA HIS A 48 3.82 18.04 -1.85
C HIS A 48 2.90 18.80 -0.88
N GLY A 49 2.67 18.24 0.31
CA GLY A 49 1.82 18.85 1.35
C GLY A 49 0.32 18.67 1.15
N LEU A 50 -0.12 17.97 0.09
CA LEU A 50 -1.53 17.67 -0.13
C LEU A 50 -2.08 16.73 0.94
N ASP A 51 -1.28 15.75 1.37
CA ASP A 51 -1.58 14.86 2.50
C ASP A 51 -1.87 15.63 3.79
N GLN A 52 -1.04 16.65 4.09
CA GLN A 52 -1.22 17.53 5.23
C GLN A 52 -2.43 18.47 5.05
N ALA A 53 -2.64 19.01 3.84
CA ALA A 53 -3.79 19.84 3.52
C ALA A 53 -5.11 19.08 3.67
N MET A 54 -5.15 17.81 3.27
CA MET A 54 -6.28 16.90 3.45
C MET A 54 -6.44 16.39 4.89
N GLY A 55 -5.37 16.45 5.71
CA GLY A 55 -5.39 15.94 7.08
C GLY A 55 -5.38 14.41 7.14
N LEU A 56 -4.72 13.76 6.18
CA LEU A 56 -4.63 12.30 6.12
C LEU A 56 -3.79 11.75 7.27
N ARG A 57 -4.19 10.57 7.77
CA ARG A 57 -3.42 9.84 8.77
C ARG A 57 -2.26 9.10 8.11
N PRO A 58 -1.15 8.86 8.84
CA PRO A 58 -0.06 8.01 8.36
C PRO A 58 -0.57 6.63 7.92
N SER A 59 -0.03 6.11 6.83
CA SER A 59 -0.45 4.81 6.31
C SER A 59 0.04 3.65 7.20
N PRO A 60 -0.75 2.59 7.38
CA PRO A 60 -0.33 1.42 8.16
C PRO A 60 0.61 0.47 7.39
N ILE A 61 0.79 0.71 6.08
CA ILE A 61 1.55 -0.15 5.16
C ILE A 61 3.00 -0.39 5.63
N PRO A 62 3.76 0.61 6.14
CA PRO A 62 5.13 0.39 6.59
C PRO A 62 5.22 -0.60 7.76
N ILE A 63 4.27 -0.57 8.70
CA ILE A 63 4.25 -1.50 9.84
C ILE A 63 3.95 -2.92 9.37
N ILE A 64 2.98 -3.07 8.46
CA ILE A 64 2.63 -4.38 7.89
C ILE A 64 3.82 -4.95 7.11
N CYS A 65 4.51 -4.13 6.31
CA CYS A 65 5.72 -4.49 5.59
C CYS A 65 6.82 -4.98 6.54
N LEU A 66 7.07 -4.27 7.63
CA LEU A 66 8.07 -4.64 8.63
C LEU A 66 7.76 -6.01 9.27
N LEU A 67 6.51 -6.22 9.69
CA LEU A 67 6.07 -7.47 10.30
C LEU A 67 6.15 -8.65 9.32
N ALA A 68 5.77 -8.43 8.06
CA ALA A 68 5.88 -9.43 7.01
C ALA A 68 7.33 -9.79 6.69
N GLY A 69 8.22 -8.79 6.61
CA GLY A 69 9.65 -9.00 6.43
C GLY A 69 10.27 -9.83 7.55
N PHE A 70 10.02 -9.48 8.81
CA PHE A 70 10.50 -10.27 9.96
C PHE A 70 9.89 -11.68 9.99
N GLY A 71 8.61 -11.83 9.63
CA GLY A 71 7.97 -13.13 9.47
C GLY A 71 8.66 -13.98 8.40
N GLY A 72 8.99 -13.39 7.24
CA GLY A 72 9.73 -14.03 6.17
C GLY A 72 11.16 -14.43 6.58
N ALA A 73 11.88 -13.53 7.24
CA ALA A 73 13.22 -13.82 7.78
C ALA A 73 13.20 -14.97 8.79
N GLY A 74 12.25 -14.95 9.73
CA GLY A 74 12.07 -16.02 10.72
C GLY A 74 11.77 -17.35 10.06
N LEU A 75 10.87 -17.37 9.07
CA LEU A 75 10.54 -18.57 8.29
C LEU A 75 11.75 -19.10 7.50
N GLY A 76 12.49 -18.22 6.82
CA GLY A 76 13.67 -18.59 6.05
C GLY A 76 14.78 -19.16 6.93
N PHE A 77 15.08 -18.49 8.04
CA PHE A 77 16.08 -18.96 9.00
C PHE A 77 15.68 -20.29 9.65
N PHE A 78 14.41 -20.43 10.04
CA PHE A 78 13.88 -21.68 10.59
C PHE A 78 13.96 -22.82 9.57
N PHE A 79 13.59 -22.55 8.32
CA PHE A 79 13.68 -23.51 7.23
C PHE A 79 15.11 -24.01 7.03
N MET A 80 16.09 -23.11 6.96
CA MET A 80 17.51 -23.48 6.81
C MET A 80 18.05 -24.26 8.00
N TRP A 81 17.69 -23.87 9.23
CA TRP A 81 18.07 -24.61 10.42
C TRP A 81 17.47 -26.02 10.40
N TRP A 82 16.19 -26.15 10.07
CA TRP A 82 15.50 -27.43 10.02
C TRP A 82 16.13 -28.38 8.99
N THR A 83 16.36 -27.91 7.77
CA THR A 83 16.93 -28.76 6.71
C THR A 83 18.39 -29.15 6.99
N SER A 84 19.21 -28.20 7.48
CA SER A 84 20.65 -28.40 7.61
C SER A 84 21.08 -29.11 8.90
N VAL A 85 20.26 -29.04 9.96
CA VAL A 85 20.62 -29.58 11.28
C VAL A 85 19.78 -30.78 11.66
N VAL A 86 18.48 -30.80 11.32
CA VAL A 86 17.55 -31.80 11.82
C VAL A 86 17.21 -32.85 10.76
N ASP A 87 16.72 -32.41 9.59
CA ASP A 87 16.17 -33.31 8.57
C ASP A 87 17.27 -34.04 7.79
N TYR A 88 18.25 -33.31 7.25
CA TYR A 88 19.31 -33.88 6.44
C TYR A 88 20.66 -33.23 6.71
N PRO A 89 21.34 -33.59 7.81
CA PRO A 89 22.64 -33.02 8.17
C PRO A 89 23.74 -33.49 7.21
N VAL A 90 24.14 -32.61 6.29
CA VAL A 90 25.25 -32.86 5.35
C VAL A 90 26.51 -32.15 5.81
N LEU A 91 27.60 -32.89 5.93
CA LEU A 91 28.90 -32.33 6.26
C LEU A 91 29.61 -31.82 4.99
N ILE A 92 29.47 -30.53 4.70
CA ILE A 92 30.01 -29.91 3.49
C ILE A 92 31.30 -29.14 3.82
N GLY A 93 32.44 -29.59 3.30
CA GLY A 93 33.72 -28.90 3.43
C GLY A 93 34.21 -28.73 4.88
N GLY A 94 33.85 -29.66 5.77
CA GLY A 94 34.29 -29.68 7.17
C GLY A 94 33.68 -28.60 8.09
N LYS A 95 32.69 -27.85 7.60
CA LYS A 95 32.01 -26.81 8.38
C LYS A 95 31.05 -27.41 9.42
N PRO A 96 30.78 -26.72 10.54
CA PRO A 96 29.76 -27.14 11.49
C PRO A 96 28.38 -27.15 10.81
N LEU A 97 27.53 -28.12 11.17
CA LEU A 97 26.17 -28.26 10.63
C LEU A 97 25.35 -26.98 10.81
N PHE A 98 25.51 -26.31 11.95
CA PHE A 98 24.93 -24.99 12.20
C PHE A 98 25.92 -23.87 11.82
N SER A 99 26.03 -23.61 10.52
CA SER A 99 26.84 -22.50 9.98
C SER A 99 26.02 -21.22 9.88
N TRP A 100 25.70 -20.61 11.03
CA TRP A 100 24.86 -19.40 11.10
C TRP A 100 25.28 -18.24 10.17
N PRO A 101 26.57 -17.97 9.86
CA PRO A 101 26.94 -16.90 8.94
C PRO A 101 26.52 -17.19 7.49
N ALA A 102 26.46 -18.47 7.09
CA ALA A 102 26.04 -18.87 5.75
C ALA A 102 24.52 -18.73 5.55
N PHE A 103 23.74 -18.68 6.63
CA PHE A 103 22.28 -18.52 6.57
C PHE A 103 21.85 -17.06 6.46
N ILE A 104 22.75 -16.11 6.73
CA ILE A 104 22.42 -14.67 6.69
C ILE A 104 22.00 -14.22 5.28
N PRO A 105 22.75 -14.51 4.19
CA PRO A 105 22.36 -14.01 2.86
C PRO A 105 20.99 -14.54 2.42
N PRO A 106 20.66 -15.85 2.50
CA PRO A 106 19.32 -16.29 2.15
C PRO A 106 18.24 -15.74 3.10
N THR A 107 18.53 -15.57 4.40
CA THR A 107 17.56 -15.00 5.35
C THR A 107 17.20 -13.56 4.97
N PHE A 108 18.19 -12.78 4.51
CA PHE A 108 17.97 -11.44 3.98
C PHE A 108 17.09 -11.46 2.73
N GLU A 109 17.33 -12.40 1.79
CA GLU A 109 16.47 -12.53 0.61
C GLU A 109 15.02 -12.86 0.98
N PHE A 110 14.81 -13.75 1.95
CA PHE A 110 13.47 -14.06 2.47
C PHE A 110 12.82 -12.83 3.13
N PHE A 111 13.58 -12.02 3.87
CA PHE A 111 13.08 -10.76 4.43
C PHE A 111 12.56 -9.83 3.33
N VAL A 112 13.38 -9.57 2.31
CA VAL A 112 13.05 -8.64 1.21
C VAL A 112 11.90 -9.18 0.37
N LEU A 113 11.89 -10.47 0.06
CA LEU A 113 10.84 -11.11 -0.74
C LEU A 113 9.46 -10.96 -0.07
N PHE A 114 9.34 -11.34 1.21
CA PHE A 114 8.07 -11.24 1.93
C PHE A 114 7.65 -9.79 2.14
N ALA A 115 8.60 -8.90 2.48
CA ALA A 115 8.31 -7.47 2.63
C ALA A 115 7.77 -6.86 1.33
N ALA A 116 8.39 -7.15 0.18
CA ALA A 116 7.99 -6.62 -1.12
C ALA A 116 6.62 -7.16 -1.57
N LEU A 117 6.40 -8.47 -1.49
CA LEU A 117 5.13 -9.10 -1.88
C LEU A 117 3.97 -8.60 -1.02
N THR A 118 4.16 -8.52 0.30
CA THR A 118 3.11 -8.01 1.19
C THR A 118 2.85 -6.53 0.94
N THR A 119 3.88 -5.70 0.75
CA THR A 119 3.70 -4.28 0.44
C THR A 119 2.90 -4.09 -0.84
N PHE A 120 3.24 -4.84 -1.89
CA PHE A 120 2.51 -4.81 -3.15
C PHE A 120 1.03 -5.19 -2.97
N ALA A 121 0.75 -6.29 -2.27
CA ALA A 121 -0.62 -6.71 -1.96
C ALA A 121 -1.38 -5.66 -1.14
N CYS A 122 -0.73 -5.02 -0.16
CA CYS A 122 -1.32 -3.95 0.64
C CYS A 122 -1.70 -2.75 -0.20
N VAL A 123 -0.85 -2.27 -1.11
CA VAL A 123 -1.17 -1.14 -1.99
C VAL A 123 -2.40 -1.45 -2.85
N LEU A 124 -2.46 -2.63 -3.44
CA LEU A 124 -3.62 -3.05 -4.24
C LEU A 124 -4.92 -3.07 -3.42
N PHE A 125 -4.84 -3.54 -2.17
CA PHE A 125 -5.98 -3.63 -1.28
C PHE A 125 -6.43 -2.27 -0.72
N PHE A 126 -5.52 -1.48 -0.15
CA PHE A 126 -5.83 -0.19 0.48
C PHE A 126 -6.25 0.87 -0.53
N CYS A 127 -5.64 0.91 -1.72
CA CYS A 127 -6.05 1.80 -2.80
C CYS A 127 -7.29 1.28 -3.56
N ARG A 128 -7.82 0.10 -3.20
CA ARG A 128 -8.99 -0.54 -3.83
C ARG A 128 -8.85 -0.65 -5.35
N LEU A 129 -7.64 -0.94 -5.85
CA LEU A 129 -7.35 -0.94 -7.29
C LEU A 129 -8.06 -2.08 -8.04
N PHE A 130 -8.55 -3.10 -7.34
CA PHE A 130 -9.42 -4.13 -7.90
C PHE A 130 -10.86 -3.65 -8.20
N ARG A 131 -11.15 -2.37 -8.02
CA ARG A 131 -12.43 -1.77 -8.39
C ARG A 131 -12.38 -1.27 -9.84
N TRP A 132 -12.97 -2.03 -10.75
CA TRP A 132 -13.02 -1.73 -12.19
C TRP A 132 -13.92 -0.53 -12.55
N HIS A 133 -14.91 -0.23 -11.70
CA HIS A 133 -15.92 0.76 -12.01
C HIS A 133 -16.11 1.75 -10.86
N SER A 134 -15.98 3.03 -11.18
CA SER A 134 -16.18 4.16 -10.27
C SER A 134 -17.32 5.03 -10.79
N PRO A 135 -18.32 5.37 -9.96
CA PRO A 135 -19.40 6.29 -10.34
C PRO A 135 -18.91 7.66 -10.84
N LEU A 136 -17.68 8.06 -10.47
CA LEU A 136 -17.07 9.31 -10.89
C LEU A 136 -16.61 9.32 -12.37
N HIS A 137 -16.46 8.15 -13.00
CA HIS A 137 -15.99 8.06 -14.39
C HIS A 137 -17.13 8.08 -15.42
N ASP A 138 -18.38 7.94 -14.97
CA ASP A 138 -19.58 7.89 -15.82
C ASP A 138 -20.37 9.20 -15.84
N ALA A 139 -19.95 10.18 -15.03
CA ALA A 139 -20.57 11.49 -14.96
C ALA A 139 -20.03 12.39 -16.10
N ASP A 140 -20.66 12.28 -17.27
CA ASP A 140 -20.53 13.21 -18.40
C ASP A 140 -21.40 14.47 -18.22
#